data_AF-A0A0G0PX47-F1
#
_entry.id   AF-A0A0G0PX47-F1
#
_cell.length_a   1.000
_cell.length_b   1.000
_cell.length_c   1.000
_cell.angle_alpha   90.00
_cell.angle_beta   90.00
_cell.angle_gamma   90.00
#
_symmetry.space_group_name_H-M   'P 1'
#
loop_
_entity.id
_entity.type
_entity.pdbx_description
1 polymer ?
#
loop_
_entity_poly.entity_id
_entity_poly.type
_entity_poly.pdbx_seq_one_letter_code
_entity_poly.pdbx_strand_id
1 'polypeptide(L)'
;MNSNKEFLKNTQRIANEHWLSADGDDWQGADDDWQGADDDWQGADDEWQAQGASRDSGTSSPYILKIVNACTTAISSVDIGDANNNFQASNNNQNSNITTTINISGFTYNEFLSQTMTKSFKVGQTLIVSSSSGQLNETITVTHRDINGDTNSFTIVPTINENQQQTDRVRDFREYLFDGFTRARFSNIVASGTVYLYFYPARVFAPTQIAAGRPAVKTYRPPVQQSQVFVRSGGQRPPVKRIGR
;
A
#
# COMPACT_ATOMS: atom_id res chain seq x y z
N MET A 1 -22.90 26.08 25.99
CA MET A 1 -22.12 24.85 26.25
C MET A 1 -22.76 23.55 25.71
N ASN A 2 -23.74 23.61 24.77
CA ASN A 2 -24.40 22.38 24.25
C ASN A 2 -23.93 21.93 22.86
N SER A 3 -23.28 22.78 22.06
CA SER A 3 -22.87 22.41 20.69
C SER A 3 -21.71 21.42 20.64
N ASN A 4 -20.81 21.41 21.63
CA ASN A 4 -19.66 20.49 21.63
C ASN A 4 -20.07 19.03 21.94
N LYS A 5 -21.14 18.82 22.71
CA LYS A 5 -21.64 17.49 23.04
C LYS A 5 -22.34 16.83 21.84
N GLU A 6 -23.09 17.60 21.08
CA GLU A 6 -23.71 17.14 19.83
C GLU A 6 -22.67 16.86 18.74
N PHE A 7 -21.60 17.66 18.67
CA PHE A 7 -20.49 17.40 17.75
C PHE A 7 -19.78 16.07 18.08
N LEU A 8 -19.47 15.83 19.35
CA LEU A 8 -18.80 14.59 19.78
C LEU A 8 -19.67 13.34 19.58
N LYS A 9 -20.99 13.44 19.80
CA LYS A 9 -21.94 12.35 19.51
C LYS A 9 -22.05 12.07 18.01
N ASN A 10 -22.08 13.12 17.19
CA ASN A 10 -22.14 12.96 15.73
C ASN A 10 -20.84 12.32 15.19
N THR A 11 -19.67 12.73 15.70
CA THR A 11 -18.39 12.12 15.33
C THR A 11 -18.28 10.67 15.79
N GLN A 12 -18.81 10.32 16.96
CA GLN A 12 -18.84 8.93 17.44
C GLN A 12 -19.80 8.05 16.62
N ARG A 13 -20.96 8.58 16.22
CA ARG A 13 -21.90 7.88 15.35
C ARG A 13 -21.31 7.62 13.96
N ILE A 14 -20.69 8.63 13.36
CA ILE A 14 -20.03 8.49 12.05
C ILE A 14 -18.84 7.52 12.13
N ALA A 15 -18.07 7.54 13.23
CA ALA A 15 -16.97 6.60 13.43
C ALA A 15 -17.45 5.14 13.61
N ASN A 16 -18.59 4.93 14.27
CA ASN A 16 -19.19 3.61 14.43
C ASN A 16 -19.82 3.09 13.12
N GLU A 17 -20.48 3.96 12.34
CA GLU A 17 -21.04 3.60 11.03
C GLU A 17 -19.94 3.24 10.00
N HIS A 18 -18.78 3.89 10.09
CA HIS A 18 -17.65 3.63 9.20
C HIS A 18 -16.87 2.34 9.54
N TRP A 19 -17.02 1.82 10.77
CA TRP A 19 -16.50 0.51 11.18
C TRP A 19 -17.41 -0.65 10.79
N LEU A 20 -18.72 -0.41 10.67
CA LEU A 20 -19.70 -1.41 10.24
C LEU A 20 -19.78 -1.58 8.71
N SER A 21 -19.17 -0.68 7.92
CA SER A 21 -19.28 -0.68 6.45
C SER A 21 -17.96 -1.01 5.72
N ALA A 22 -16.88 -1.32 6.45
CA ALA A 22 -15.56 -1.60 5.86
C ALA A 22 -15.34 -3.07 5.49
N ASP A 23 -16.14 -3.96 6.09
CA ASP A 23 -16.30 -5.37 5.71
C ASP A 23 -17.69 -5.53 5.09
N GLY A 24 -17.77 -5.27 3.79
CA GLY A 24 -18.97 -5.49 2.98
C GLY A 24 -19.25 -6.98 2.77
N ASP A 25 -19.54 -7.68 3.87
CA ASP A 25 -20.34 -8.90 3.91
C ASP A 25 -21.60 -8.53 4.72
N ASP A 26 -22.58 -7.92 4.05
CA ASP A 26 -23.94 -7.80 4.57
C ASP A 26 -24.53 -9.21 4.70
N TRP A 27 -24.24 -9.88 5.82
CA TRP A 27 -25.08 -10.94 6.38
C TRP A 27 -26.28 -10.30 7.09
N GLN A 28 -27.06 -9.50 6.36
CA GLN A 28 -28.39 -9.02 6.76
C GLN A 28 -29.41 -9.45 5.70
N GLY A 29 -29.58 -10.77 5.60
CA GLY A 29 -30.63 -11.40 4.78
C GLY A 29 -30.76 -12.90 5.02
N ALA A 30 -30.26 -13.42 6.15
CA ALA A 30 -30.29 -14.84 6.46
C ALA A 30 -31.37 -15.23 7.47
N ASP A 31 -32.42 -14.43 7.58
CA ASP A 31 -33.65 -14.78 8.28
C ASP A 31 -34.79 -14.17 7.46
N ASP A 32 -35.33 -14.95 6.51
CA ASP A 32 -36.75 -14.95 6.13
C ASP A 32 -36.98 -16.04 5.06
N ASP A 33 -37.66 -17.09 5.49
CA ASP A 33 -38.51 -17.99 4.70
C ASP A 33 -37.95 -18.63 3.42
N TRP A 34 -37.47 -19.87 3.61
CA TRP A 34 -37.44 -20.90 2.57
C TRP A 34 -38.89 -21.29 2.19
N GLN A 35 -39.51 -20.53 1.28
CA GLN A 35 -40.75 -20.92 0.60
C GLN A 35 -40.59 -20.64 -0.89
N GLY A 36 -40.70 -21.72 -1.67
CA GLY A 36 -40.34 -21.76 -3.08
C GLY A 36 -41.12 -20.80 -3.97
N ALA A 37 -40.42 -20.38 -5.03
CA ALA A 37 -41.04 -20.06 -6.30
C ALA A 37 -40.08 -20.52 -7.39
N ASP A 38 -40.53 -21.54 -8.10
CA ASP A 38 -39.96 -22.07 -9.32
C ASP A 38 -39.96 -21.02 -10.45
N ASP A 39 -39.18 -21.32 -11.48
CA ASP A 39 -39.34 -20.89 -12.88
C ASP A 39 -39.15 -19.40 -13.22
N ASP A 40 -37.94 -19.07 -13.71
CA ASP A 40 -37.68 -18.38 -14.99
C ASP A 40 -36.38 -17.56 -14.93
N TRP A 41 -35.27 -18.16 -15.37
CA TRP A 41 -34.05 -17.40 -15.72
C TRP A 41 -33.53 -17.85 -17.09
N GLN A 42 -34.37 -17.64 -18.10
CA GLN A 42 -33.92 -17.46 -19.49
C GLN A 42 -33.59 -15.98 -19.70
N GLY A 43 -32.36 -15.70 -20.14
CA GLY A 43 -31.99 -14.51 -20.92
C GLY A 43 -32.29 -13.13 -20.30
N ALA A 44 -31.31 -12.59 -19.58
CA ALA A 44 -31.14 -11.13 -19.43
C ALA A 44 -29.65 -10.79 -19.65
N ASP A 45 -29.28 -10.92 -20.92
CA ASP A 45 -28.34 -10.11 -21.67
C ASP A 45 -28.10 -8.69 -21.12
N ASP A 46 -26.80 -8.38 -20.95
CA ASP A 46 -26.13 -7.17 -21.46
C ASP A 46 -26.74 -5.77 -21.17
N GLU A 47 -27.31 -5.52 -20.00
CA GLU A 47 -27.76 -4.15 -19.64
C GLU A 47 -27.37 -3.68 -18.22
N TRP A 48 -26.14 -3.95 -17.78
CA TRP A 48 -25.55 -3.30 -16.58
C TRP A 48 -24.13 -2.73 -16.80
N GLN A 49 -23.80 -2.36 -18.05
CA GLN A 49 -22.69 -1.44 -18.30
C GLN A 49 -23.18 0.02 -18.35
N ALA A 50 -22.47 0.85 -17.59
CA ALA A 50 -22.35 2.29 -17.74
C ALA A 50 -23.49 3.18 -17.22
N GLN A 51 -23.57 3.32 -15.89
CA GLN A 51 -23.98 4.60 -15.31
C GLN A 51 -23.21 4.93 -14.02
N GLY A 52 -22.15 5.73 -14.19
CA GLY A 52 -21.96 6.97 -13.43
C GLY A 52 -21.79 6.94 -11.91
N ALA A 53 -21.75 5.79 -11.24
CA ALA A 53 -21.37 5.77 -9.83
C ALA A 53 -19.85 5.94 -9.74
N SER A 54 -19.42 7.18 -9.48
CA SER A 54 -18.10 7.46 -8.95
C SER A 54 -17.96 6.65 -7.66
N ARG A 55 -17.47 5.41 -7.78
CA ARG A 55 -17.08 4.58 -6.63
C ARG A 55 -16.15 5.48 -5.84
N ASP A 56 -16.57 5.85 -4.64
CA ASP A 56 -15.73 6.58 -3.71
C ASP A 56 -14.52 5.69 -3.45
N SER A 57 -13.47 5.93 -4.22
CA SER A 57 -12.24 5.18 -4.13
C SER A 57 -11.55 5.69 -2.88
N GLY A 58 -11.85 5.06 -1.75
CA GLY A 58 -11.22 5.37 -0.48
C GLY A 58 -9.71 5.49 -0.62
N THR A 59 -9.10 6.29 0.24
CA THR A 59 -7.64 6.40 0.29
C THR A 59 -7.04 5.03 0.62
N SER A 60 -6.03 4.64 -0.15
CA SER A 60 -5.37 3.34 0.02
C SER A 60 -4.63 3.25 1.36
N SER A 61 -4.94 2.21 2.16
CA SER A 61 -4.11 1.82 3.31
C SER A 61 -2.94 0.96 2.83
N PRO A 62 -1.68 1.30 3.16
CA PRO A 62 -0.53 0.57 2.64
C PRO A 62 -0.30 -0.76 3.35
N TYR A 63 0.24 -1.74 2.63
CA TYR A 63 0.97 -2.84 3.25
C TYR A 63 2.35 -2.33 3.66
N ILE A 64 2.67 -2.43 4.95
CA ILE A 64 3.90 -1.88 5.51
C ILE A 64 4.83 -3.02 5.91
N LEU A 65 5.95 -3.13 5.23
CA LEU A 65 7.02 -4.06 5.55
C LEU A 65 8.18 -3.31 6.20
N LYS A 66 8.82 -3.98 7.16
CA LYS A 66 10.07 -3.55 7.78
C LYS A 66 11.13 -4.61 7.49
N ILE A 67 12.27 -4.17 7.02
CA ILE A 67 13.42 -5.01 6.71
C ILE A 67 14.58 -4.50 7.57
N VAL A 68 15.22 -5.42 8.29
CA VAL A 68 16.36 -5.11 9.16
C VAL A 68 17.52 -5.98 8.76
N ASN A 69 18.67 -5.35 8.54
CA ASN A 69 19.97 -6.03 8.47
C ASN A 69 20.64 -5.92 9.83
N ALA A 70 20.78 -7.04 10.54
CA ALA A 70 21.44 -7.10 11.84
C ALA A 70 22.98 -7.19 11.75
N CYS A 71 23.53 -7.32 10.55
CA CYS A 71 24.97 -7.42 10.32
C CYS A 71 25.66 -6.04 10.28
N THR A 72 26.97 -6.01 10.52
CA THR A 72 27.83 -4.83 10.33
C THR A 72 28.30 -4.65 8.90
N THR A 73 27.93 -5.56 7.99
CA THR A 73 28.18 -5.46 6.54
C THR A 73 26.86 -5.34 5.78
N ALA A 74 26.90 -4.72 4.61
CA ALA A 74 25.76 -4.72 3.70
C ALA A 74 25.45 -6.15 3.22
N ILE A 75 24.17 -6.45 3.03
CA ILE A 75 23.70 -7.74 2.52
C ILE A 75 23.04 -7.51 1.17
N SER A 76 23.56 -8.17 0.15
CA SER A 76 23.08 -8.07 -1.23
C SER A 76 21.86 -8.95 -1.50
N SER A 77 21.08 -8.59 -2.52
CA SER A 77 19.99 -9.42 -3.07
C SER A 77 18.95 -9.84 -2.03
N VAL A 78 18.40 -8.86 -1.32
CA VAL A 78 17.34 -9.07 -0.33
C VAL A 78 15.99 -9.05 -1.02
N ASP A 79 15.27 -10.16 -0.95
CA ASP A 79 14.03 -10.39 -1.72
C ASP A 79 12.78 -10.20 -0.89
N ILE A 80 11.81 -9.49 -1.43
CA ILE A 80 10.49 -9.29 -0.83
C ILE A 80 9.42 -9.83 -1.79
N GLY A 81 8.42 -10.53 -1.27
CA GLY A 81 7.43 -11.23 -2.09
C GLY A 81 7.93 -12.61 -2.54
N ASP A 82 7.63 -12.96 -3.79
CA ASP A 82 7.85 -14.29 -4.37
C ASP A 82 7.32 -15.41 -3.46
N ALA A 83 6.05 -15.27 -3.08
CA ALA A 83 5.42 -16.12 -2.08
C ALA A 83 5.45 -17.60 -2.46
N ASN A 84 5.34 -17.93 -3.76
CA ASN A 84 5.42 -19.33 -4.22
C ASN A 84 6.75 -20.01 -3.86
N ASN A 85 7.85 -19.26 -3.78
CA ASN A 85 9.15 -19.81 -3.35
C ASN A 85 9.40 -19.59 -1.85
N ASN A 86 9.02 -18.41 -1.35
CA ASN A 86 9.49 -17.93 -0.05
C ASN A 86 8.54 -18.29 1.11
N PHE A 87 7.29 -18.67 0.86
CA PHE A 87 6.30 -18.92 1.92
C PHE A 87 6.67 -20.11 2.82
N GLN A 88 7.17 -21.21 2.23
CA GLN A 88 7.56 -22.41 2.96
C GLN A 88 9.07 -22.52 3.19
N ALA A 89 9.85 -21.60 2.64
CA ALA A 89 11.30 -21.61 2.79
C ALA A 89 11.72 -21.22 4.21
N SER A 90 12.77 -21.86 4.72
CA SER A 90 13.42 -21.43 5.96
C SER A 90 13.84 -19.96 5.86
N ASN A 91 13.48 -19.17 6.87
CA ASN A 91 13.69 -17.72 6.90
C ASN A 91 13.24 -17.00 5.61
N ASN A 92 12.20 -17.50 4.93
CA ASN A 92 11.71 -16.95 3.66
C ASN A 92 12.78 -16.81 2.56
N ASN A 93 13.73 -17.75 2.54
CA ASN A 93 14.87 -17.75 1.63
C ASN A 93 15.79 -16.52 1.80
N GLN A 94 15.75 -15.87 2.97
CA GLN A 94 16.59 -14.73 3.31
C GLN A 94 17.88 -15.16 4.01
N ASN A 95 18.90 -14.31 3.88
CA ASN A 95 20.08 -14.39 4.74
C ASN A 95 19.68 -14.37 6.22
N SER A 96 20.37 -15.13 7.08
CA SER A 96 20.05 -15.25 8.51
C SER A 96 20.12 -13.93 9.29
N ASN A 97 20.83 -12.92 8.76
CA ASN A 97 20.92 -11.60 9.37
C ASN A 97 19.88 -10.62 8.83
N ILE A 98 19.04 -11.05 7.88
CA ILE A 98 17.90 -10.28 7.38
C ILE A 98 16.65 -10.76 8.08
N THR A 99 15.96 -9.82 8.71
CA THR A 99 14.61 -10.04 9.22
C THR A 99 13.64 -9.17 8.45
N THR A 100 12.61 -9.79 7.87
CA THR A 100 11.49 -9.12 7.23
C THR A 100 10.24 -9.31 8.07
N THR A 101 9.59 -8.21 8.45
CA THR A 101 8.36 -8.23 9.25
C THR A 101 7.30 -7.35 8.63
N ILE A 102 6.03 -7.68 8.86
CA ILE A 102 4.94 -6.72 8.67
C ILE A 102 4.97 -5.74 9.85
N ASN A 103 4.95 -4.44 9.56
CA ASN A 103 4.94 -3.39 10.58
C ASN A 103 3.50 -3.00 10.98
N ILE A 104 2.67 -4.02 11.18
CA ILE A 104 1.29 -3.95 11.66
C ILE A 104 1.15 -5.02 12.73
N SER A 105 0.63 -4.65 13.89
CA SER A 105 0.51 -5.57 15.03
C SER A 105 -0.41 -6.75 14.70
N GLY A 106 -0.05 -7.95 15.16
CA GLY A 106 -0.85 -9.16 15.00
C GLY A 106 -0.70 -9.90 13.68
N PHE A 107 0.13 -9.39 12.75
CA PHE A 107 0.38 -10.04 11.46
C PHE A 107 1.86 -10.34 11.26
N THR A 108 2.13 -11.45 10.58
CA THR A 108 3.45 -11.94 10.23
C THR A 108 3.75 -11.74 8.75
N TYR A 109 5.03 -11.79 8.38
CA TYR A 109 5.41 -11.73 6.98
C TYR A 109 4.90 -12.95 6.17
N ASN A 110 4.80 -14.12 6.80
CA ASN A 110 4.21 -15.30 6.16
C ASN A 110 2.73 -15.11 5.83
N GLU A 111 1.95 -14.48 6.71
CA GLU A 111 0.55 -14.16 6.42
C GLU A 111 0.43 -13.17 5.25
N PHE A 112 1.33 -12.18 5.17
CA PHE A 112 1.42 -11.32 3.99
C PHE A 112 1.72 -12.10 2.71
N LEU A 113 2.71 -13.00 2.73
CA LEU A 113 3.02 -13.85 1.57
C LEU A 113 1.81 -14.71 1.17
N SER A 114 1.12 -15.32 2.15
CA SER A 114 -0.13 -16.07 1.90
C SER A 114 -1.21 -15.21 1.25
N GLN A 115 -1.37 -13.96 1.72
CA GLN A 115 -2.31 -13.02 1.14
C GLN A 115 -1.94 -12.66 -0.30
N THR A 116 -0.66 -12.50 -0.64
CA THR A 116 -0.25 -12.18 -2.03
C THR A 116 -0.55 -13.31 -3.02
N MET A 117 -0.58 -14.56 -2.55
CA MET A 117 -0.96 -15.73 -3.37
C MET A 117 -2.47 -15.82 -3.61
N THR A 118 -3.26 -15.50 -2.58
CA THR A 118 -4.73 -15.70 -2.61
C THR A 118 -5.50 -14.44 -3.02
N LYS A 119 -4.94 -13.27 -2.74
CA LYS A 119 -5.53 -11.94 -2.96
C LYS A 119 -4.45 -10.99 -3.48
N SER A 120 -4.10 -11.18 -4.74
CA SER A 120 -3.14 -10.32 -5.44
C SER A 120 -3.68 -8.89 -5.61
N PHE A 121 -2.78 -7.93 -5.73
CA PHE A 121 -3.15 -6.51 -5.83
C PHE A 121 -2.24 -5.76 -6.79
N LYS A 122 -2.77 -4.71 -7.42
CA LYS A 122 -1.97 -3.77 -8.20
C LYS A 122 -1.44 -2.71 -7.26
N VAL A 123 -0.12 -2.54 -7.20
CA VAL A 123 0.51 -1.41 -6.52
C VAL A 123 0.31 -0.17 -7.38
N GLY A 124 -0.18 0.92 -6.77
CA GLY A 124 -0.26 2.23 -7.42
C GLY A 124 0.88 3.16 -7.03
N GLN A 125 1.49 2.89 -5.87
CA GLN A 125 2.60 3.67 -5.36
C GLN A 125 3.43 2.82 -4.40
N THR A 126 4.74 2.89 -4.55
CA THR A 126 5.71 2.33 -3.61
C THR A 126 6.41 3.47 -2.88
N LEU A 127 6.41 3.47 -1.55
CA LEU A 127 7.16 4.43 -0.75
C LEU A 127 8.22 3.66 0.03
N ILE A 128 9.46 4.11 -0.06
CA ILE A 128 10.63 3.56 0.62
C ILE A 128 11.06 4.59 1.65
N VAL A 129 11.24 4.17 2.90
CA VAL A 129 11.65 5.04 4.00
C VAL A 129 12.82 4.39 4.73
N SER A 130 13.90 5.14 4.91
CA SER A 130 15.04 4.73 5.71
C SER A 130 15.82 5.94 6.19
N SER A 131 16.29 5.88 7.44
CA SER A 131 17.26 6.84 7.99
C SER A 131 18.70 6.35 7.87
N SER A 132 18.93 5.14 7.37
CA SER A 132 20.26 4.56 7.21
C SER A 132 20.99 5.21 6.04
N SER A 133 22.21 5.69 6.27
CA SER A 133 23.00 6.38 5.24
C SER A 133 23.25 5.48 4.03
N GLY A 134 23.09 6.02 2.82
CA GLY A 134 23.25 5.29 1.56
C GLY A 134 22.10 4.35 1.18
N GLN A 135 21.18 4.05 2.09
CA GLN A 135 20.14 3.05 1.84
C GLN A 135 19.13 3.47 0.77
N LEU A 136 18.83 4.77 0.67
CA LEU A 136 17.94 5.31 -0.36
C LEU A 136 18.66 5.53 -1.70
N ASN A 137 19.93 5.18 -1.81
CA ASN A 137 20.65 5.12 -3.08
C ASN A 137 20.60 3.71 -3.70
N GLU A 138 20.24 2.71 -2.90
CA GLU A 138 20.14 1.32 -3.34
C GLU A 138 18.90 1.10 -4.22
N THR A 139 19.10 0.45 -5.36
CA THR A 139 18.00 0.19 -6.29
C THR A 139 17.16 -1.01 -5.88
N ILE A 140 15.88 -0.99 -6.24
CA ILE A 140 14.96 -2.10 -6.08
C ILE A 140 14.55 -2.59 -7.46
N THR A 141 14.82 -3.84 -7.79
CA THR A 141 14.32 -4.43 -9.03
C THR A 141 13.06 -5.24 -8.74
N VAL A 142 11.96 -4.87 -9.38
CA VAL A 142 10.71 -5.63 -9.33
C VAL A 142 10.68 -6.56 -10.53
N THR A 143 10.53 -7.86 -10.28
CA THR A 143 10.42 -8.90 -11.30
C THR A 143 9.12 -9.65 -11.09
N HIS A 144 8.31 -9.75 -12.13
CA HIS A 144 7.22 -10.71 -12.24
C HIS A 144 7.67 -11.84 -13.15
N ARG A 145 7.38 -13.08 -12.76
CA ARG A 145 7.69 -14.26 -13.55
C ARG A 145 6.42 -15.03 -13.87
N ASP A 146 6.40 -15.64 -15.03
CA ASP A 146 5.35 -16.56 -15.44
C ASP A 146 5.89 -18.00 -15.48
N ILE A 147 4.98 -18.97 -15.37
CA ILE A 147 5.30 -20.39 -15.45
C ILE A 147 5.82 -20.79 -16.84
N ASN A 148 5.48 -20.00 -17.86
CA ASN A 148 5.97 -20.17 -19.22
C ASN A 148 7.46 -19.79 -19.38
N GLY A 149 8.12 -19.32 -18.32
CA GLY A 149 9.53 -18.91 -18.33
C GLY A 149 9.74 -17.43 -18.68
N ASP A 150 8.68 -16.70 -19.00
CA ASP A 150 8.74 -15.27 -19.24
C ASP A 150 8.96 -14.49 -17.95
N THR A 151 9.75 -13.42 -18.05
CA THR A 151 10.00 -12.51 -16.94
C THR A 151 9.85 -11.08 -17.39
N ASN A 152 9.07 -10.30 -16.64
CA ASN A 152 8.97 -8.86 -16.81
C ASN A 152 9.62 -8.18 -15.61
N SER A 153 10.60 -7.31 -15.86
CA SER A 153 11.33 -6.63 -14.79
C SER A 153 11.47 -5.14 -15.06
N PHE A 154 11.41 -4.37 -13.99
CA PHE A 154 11.78 -2.96 -14.02
C PHE A 154 12.49 -2.58 -12.73
N THR A 155 13.32 -1.55 -12.79
CA THR A 155 14.11 -1.10 -11.64
C THR A 155 13.60 0.24 -11.13
N ILE A 156 13.37 0.29 -9.82
CA ILE A 156 13.18 1.49 -9.01
C ILE A 156 14.54 1.99 -8.60
N VAL A 157 14.91 3.14 -9.16
CA VAL A 157 16.09 3.90 -8.77
C VAL A 157 15.61 5.01 -7.85
N PRO A 158 15.75 4.85 -6.52
CA PRO A 158 15.27 5.87 -5.63
C PRO A 158 16.13 7.12 -5.83
N THR A 159 15.49 8.17 -6.35
CA THR A 159 16.13 9.45 -6.61
C THR A 159 15.54 10.44 -5.64
N ILE A 160 16.37 10.99 -4.76
CA ILE A 160 15.97 12.08 -3.88
C ILE A 160 15.90 13.34 -4.75
N ASN A 161 14.73 13.97 -4.81
CA ASN A 161 14.57 15.21 -5.55
C ASN A 161 15.28 16.36 -4.80
N GLU A 162 16.05 17.20 -5.50
CA GLU A 162 16.78 18.33 -4.91
C GLU A 162 15.87 19.32 -4.17
N ASN A 163 14.59 19.41 -4.55
CA ASN A 163 13.61 20.29 -3.92
C ASN A 163 12.82 19.60 -2.78
N GLN A 164 13.13 18.34 -2.47
CA GLN A 164 12.47 17.59 -1.40
C GLN A 164 13.16 17.86 -0.05
N GLN A 165 12.41 18.41 0.91
CA GLN A 165 12.92 18.72 2.25
C GLN A 165 13.12 17.48 3.14
N GLN A 166 12.51 16.36 2.77
CA GLN A 166 12.58 15.10 3.50
C GLN A 166 13.53 14.14 2.77
N THR A 167 14.72 13.93 3.32
CA THR A 167 15.75 13.07 2.72
C THR A 167 15.63 11.60 3.12
N ASP A 168 14.72 11.28 4.05
CA ASP A 168 14.51 9.94 4.62
C ASP A 168 13.55 9.06 3.81
N ARG A 169 13.07 9.55 2.66
CA ARG A 169 12.00 8.89 1.91
C ARG A 169 12.08 9.11 0.41
N VAL A 170 11.71 8.08 -0.34
CA VAL A 170 11.55 8.15 -1.79
C VAL A 170 10.27 7.45 -2.22
N ARG A 171 9.57 8.03 -3.18
CA ARG A 171 8.29 7.53 -3.70
C ARG A 171 8.40 7.23 -5.19
N ASP A 172 7.88 6.08 -5.59
CA ASP A 172 7.72 5.66 -6.98
C ASP A 172 6.23 5.43 -7.27
N PHE A 173 5.76 5.88 -8.44
CA PHE A 173 4.35 5.85 -8.85
C PHE A 173 4.07 4.83 -9.96
N ARG A 174 5.03 3.97 -10.31
CA ARG A 174 4.78 2.96 -11.33
C ARG A 174 3.81 1.93 -10.80
N GLU A 175 2.85 1.60 -11.66
CA GLU A 175 1.90 0.56 -11.37
C GLU A 175 2.43 -0.81 -11.78
N TYR A 176 2.26 -1.79 -10.91
CA TYR A 176 2.62 -3.18 -11.21
C TYR A 176 1.76 -4.14 -10.39
N LEU A 177 1.61 -5.37 -10.88
CA LEU A 177 0.94 -6.43 -10.14
C LEU A 177 1.87 -6.98 -9.06
N PHE A 178 1.35 -7.13 -7.85
CA PHE A 178 1.98 -7.84 -6.76
C PHE A 178 1.15 -9.10 -6.46
N ASP A 179 1.68 -10.25 -6.88
CA ASP A 179 1.09 -11.56 -6.68
C ASP A 179 2.11 -12.53 -6.08
N GLY A 180 1.79 -13.83 -6.04
CA GLY A 180 2.69 -14.86 -5.52
C GLY A 180 3.95 -15.10 -6.36
N PHE A 181 4.05 -14.54 -7.57
CA PHE A 181 5.20 -14.63 -8.47
C PHE A 181 5.97 -13.31 -8.61
N THR A 182 5.45 -12.20 -8.07
CA THR A 182 6.16 -10.92 -8.02
C THR A 182 7.20 -10.90 -6.91
N ARG A 183 8.41 -10.46 -7.26
CA ARG A 183 9.53 -10.23 -6.33
C ARG A 183 10.02 -8.81 -6.42
N ALA A 184 10.18 -8.13 -5.29
CA ALA A 184 10.90 -6.86 -5.18
C ALA A 184 12.27 -7.13 -4.51
N ARG A 185 13.35 -6.99 -5.27
CA ARG A 185 14.73 -7.25 -4.82
C ARG A 185 15.46 -5.95 -4.55
N PHE A 186 15.88 -5.74 -3.31
CA PHE A 186 16.89 -4.71 -3.00
C PHE A 186 18.26 -5.17 -3.48
N SER A 187 18.99 -4.26 -4.14
CA SER A 187 20.39 -4.50 -4.51
C SER A 187 21.21 -4.79 -3.26
N ASN A 188 21.11 -3.91 -2.26
CA ASN A 188 21.66 -4.12 -0.93
C ASN A 188 20.73 -3.56 0.16
N ILE A 189 20.77 -4.19 1.33
CA ILE A 189 20.40 -3.56 2.60
C ILE A 189 21.71 -3.22 3.32
N VAL A 190 21.93 -1.93 3.59
CA VAL A 190 23.18 -1.42 4.17
C VAL A 190 23.46 -2.02 5.54
N ALA A 191 24.71 -1.96 5.99
CA ALA A 191 25.12 -2.42 7.31
C ALA A 191 24.25 -1.81 8.42
N SER A 192 23.73 -2.64 9.32
CA SER A 192 22.84 -2.24 10.42
C SER A 192 21.63 -1.42 9.94
N GLY A 193 21.25 -1.60 8.68
CA GLY A 193 20.23 -0.81 8.01
C GLY A 193 18.82 -1.23 8.41
N THR A 194 17.91 -0.25 8.51
CA THR A 194 16.48 -0.50 8.62
C THR A 194 15.74 0.21 7.48
N VAL A 195 14.91 -0.54 6.76
CA VAL A 195 14.10 -0.03 5.66
C VAL A 195 12.64 -0.32 5.93
N TYR A 196 11.79 0.66 5.69
CA TYR A 196 10.35 0.48 5.61
C TYR A 196 9.89 0.60 4.17
N LEU A 197 9.09 -0.36 3.74
CA LEU A 197 8.52 -0.42 2.40
C LEU A 197 7.00 -0.38 2.51
N TYR A 198 6.40 0.60 1.85
CA TYR A 198 4.97 0.81 1.83
C TYR A 198 4.46 0.55 0.43
N PHE A 199 3.63 -0.48 0.28
CA PHE A 199 2.91 -0.74 -0.96
C PHE A 199 1.50 -0.22 -0.83
N TYR A 200 1.17 0.83 -1.58
CA TYR A 200 -0.19 1.35 -1.65
C TYR A 200 -0.92 0.63 -2.79
N PRO A 201 -1.89 -0.26 -2.49
CA PRO A 201 -2.69 -0.87 -3.53
C PRO A 201 -3.52 0.19 -4.26
N ALA A 202 -3.47 0.19 -5.58
CA ALA A 202 -4.44 0.88 -6.45
C ALA A 202 -5.67 -0.01 -6.70
N ARG A 203 -5.48 -1.33 -6.78
CA ARG A 203 -6.55 -2.30 -7.00
C ARG A 203 -6.28 -3.58 -6.24
N VAL A 204 -7.32 -4.24 -5.75
CA VAL A 204 -7.22 -5.57 -5.14
C VAL A 204 -8.11 -6.53 -5.93
N PHE A 205 -7.58 -7.70 -6.25
CA PHE A 205 -8.23 -8.70 -7.06
C PHE A 205 -8.64 -9.91 -6.22
N ALA A 206 -9.80 -10.48 -6.53
CA ALA A 206 -10.16 -11.81 -6.03
C ALA A 206 -9.52 -12.89 -6.92
N PRO A 207 -9.28 -14.10 -6.37
CA PRO A 207 -8.65 -15.18 -7.14
C PRO A 207 -9.41 -15.56 -8.42
N THR A 208 -10.74 -15.44 -8.42
CA THR A 208 -11.60 -15.76 -9.57
C THR A 208 -11.68 -14.66 -10.64
N GLN A 209 -11.21 -13.44 -10.34
CA GLN A 209 -11.38 -12.30 -11.26
C GLN A 209 -10.25 -12.15 -12.26
N ILE A 210 -9.02 -12.50 -11.86
CA ILE A 210 -7.84 -12.41 -12.73
C ILE A 210 -8.00 -13.35 -13.93
N ALA A 211 -8.53 -14.56 -13.70
CA ALA A 211 -8.74 -15.56 -14.75
C ALA A 211 -9.88 -15.21 -15.74
N ALA A 212 -10.85 -14.39 -15.32
CA ALA A 212 -12.05 -14.07 -16.11
C ALA A 212 -12.03 -12.65 -16.73
N GLY A 213 -10.93 -11.90 -16.59
CA GLY A 213 -10.82 -10.53 -17.11
C GLY A 213 -11.78 -9.52 -16.44
N ARG A 214 -12.28 -9.84 -15.24
CA ARG A 214 -13.31 -9.07 -14.53
C ARG A 214 -12.71 -7.83 -13.84
N PRO A 215 -13.50 -6.76 -13.64
CA PRO A 215 -13.05 -5.56 -12.95
C PRO A 215 -12.66 -5.85 -11.49
N ALA A 216 -11.70 -5.08 -10.95
CA ALA A 216 -11.18 -5.27 -9.59
C ALA A 216 -12.25 -5.16 -8.49
N VAL A 217 -12.11 -5.97 -7.44
CA VAL A 217 -13.00 -5.96 -6.26
C VAL A 217 -13.00 -4.59 -5.59
N LYS A 218 -11.81 -4.03 -5.37
CA LYS A 218 -11.61 -2.72 -4.75
C LYS A 218 -10.66 -1.88 -5.59
N THR A 219 -10.96 -0.59 -5.73
CA THR A 219 -10.12 0.40 -6.41
C THR A 219 -9.86 1.55 -5.45
N TYR A 220 -8.61 2.00 -5.37
CA TYR A 220 -8.14 3.00 -4.41
C TYR A 220 -7.43 4.13 -5.12
N ARG A 221 -7.42 5.31 -4.48
CA ARG A 221 -6.55 6.42 -4.88
C ARG A 221 -5.26 6.42 -4.06
N PRO A 222 -4.11 6.73 -4.68
CA PRO A 222 -2.89 6.97 -3.93
C PRO A 222 -3.05 8.20 -3.03
N PRO A 223 -2.37 8.27 -1.87
CA PRO A 223 -2.48 9.40 -0.96
C PRO A 223 -1.92 10.68 -1.59
N VAL A 224 -2.72 11.75 -1.56
CA VAL A 224 -2.37 13.07 -2.10
C VAL A 224 -1.25 13.71 -1.28
N GLN A 225 -0.27 14.33 -1.93
CA GLN A 225 0.78 15.09 -1.24
C GLN A 225 0.21 16.42 -0.74
N GLN A 226 0.30 16.70 0.56
CA GLN A 226 0.17 18.07 1.04
C GLN A 226 1.52 18.76 0.88
N SER A 227 1.63 19.64 -0.12
CA SER A 227 2.76 20.56 -0.18
C SER A 227 2.71 21.47 1.04
N GLN A 228 3.69 21.40 1.93
CA GLN A 228 3.80 22.39 3.00
C GLN A 228 4.12 23.74 2.38
N VAL A 229 3.14 24.64 2.39
CA VAL A 229 3.34 26.03 2.02
C VAL A 229 4.14 26.68 3.14
N PHE A 230 5.34 27.16 2.84
CA PHE A 230 6.02 28.08 3.74
C PHE A 230 5.17 29.35 3.88
N VAL A 231 4.50 29.51 5.00
CA VAL A 231 4.04 30.83 5.42
C VAL A 231 5.30 31.61 5.75
N ARG A 232 5.78 32.44 4.80
CA ARG A 232 6.72 33.50 5.14
C ARG A 232 6.01 34.39 6.15
N SER A 233 6.38 34.26 7.42
CA SER A 233 5.98 35.23 8.45
C SER A 233 6.27 36.62 7.90
N GLY A 234 5.22 37.41 7.72
CA GLY A 234 5.30 38.74 7.12
C GLY A 234 6.35 39.58 7.84
N GLY A 235 7.23 40.22 7.07
CA GLY A 235 8.38 40.93 7.59
C GLY A 235 8.01 41.93 8.69
N GLN A 236 8.60 41.75 9.88
CA GLN A 236 8.75 42.85 10.82
C GLN A 236 9.63 43.91 10.16
N ARG A 237 9.03 45.05 9.78
CA ARG A 237 9.78 46.25 9.37
C ARG A 237 10.67 46.66 10.55
N PRO A 238 11.98 46.89 10.35
CA PRO A 238 12.84 47.37 11.41
C PRO A 238 12.42 48.78 11.86
N PRO A 239 12.54 49.12 13.16
CA PRO A 239 12.13 50.43 13.67
C PRO A 239 13.01 51.54 13.09
N VAL A 240 12.36 52.56 12.52
CA VAL A 240 13.04 53.76 12.02
C VAL A 240 13.58 54.56 13.20
N LYS A 241 14.91 54.63 13.33
CA LYS A 241 15.58 55.49 14.31
C LYS A 241 15.46 56.94 13.82
N ARG A 242 14.59 57.74 14.45
CA ARG A 242 14.51 59.19 14.22
C ARG A 242 15.81 59.84 14.70
N ILE A 243 16.63 60.33 13.78
CA ILE A 243 17.77 61.20 14.10
C ILE A 243 17.19 62.61 14.29
N GLY A 244 17.14 63.07 15.54
CA GLY A 244 16.84 64.47 15.86
C GLY A 244 18.01 65.36 15.49
N ARG A 245 17.70 66.54 14.94
CA ARG A 245 18.61 67.70 14.87
C ARG A 245 18.67 68.39 16.21
#